data_AF-A0A8B7E274-F1
#
_entry.id   AF-A0A8B7E274-F1
#
_cell.length_a   1.000
_cell.length_b   1.000
_cell.length_c   1.000
_cell.angle_alpha   90.00
_cell.angle_beta   90.00
_cell.angle_gamma   90.00
#
_symmetry.space_group_name_H-M   'P 1'
#
loop_
_entity.id
_entity.type
_entity.pdbx_description
1 polymer ?
#
loop_
_entity_poly.entity_id
_entity_poly.type
_entity_poly.pdbx_seq_one_letter_code
_entity_poly.pdbx_strand_id
1 'polypeptide(L)'
;NPNLSEKDIKLAFIHKLGTFAAACMNSRYNGTIFFGISDCKDGKSDHGEIKGIITSLVSNYKNQEWVEKHFRKTPFKSLQECSREEQSVFSRCMSSIRFIPIIDSDRVVIEIDIEPNFFICKFLKFKLNSSKYENGVYFLREDSLNVPLNPKSKEEENFISTKCKFLAEERRYIQSYKNITPINKQQKLKNLLCKEENKFSDDKYKYFLIINSYCTDECCKMSDFSDFEWVKQINWKAIFDFNPDSASNGILSTALQNADSVIIPPDSITGKKCF
;
A
#
# COMPACT_ATOMS: atom_id res chain seq x y z
N ASN A 1 -20.89 -8.13 15.47
CA ASN A 1 -22.09 -8.99 15.40
C ASN A 1 -21.68 -10.44 15.52
N PRO A 2 -22.10 -11.17 16.56
CA PRO A 2 -21.92 -12.61 16.66
C PRO A 2 -23.06 -13.27 15.86
N ASN A 3 -22.90 -14.14 14.87
CA ASN A 3 -21.79 -14.91 14.35
C ASN A 3 -21.83 -14.79 12.82
N LEU A 4 -20.86 -14.11 12.19
CA LEU A 4 -20.66 -14.30 10.75
C LEU A 4 -20.08 -15.71 10.57
N SER A 5 -20.67 -16.51 9.68
CA SER A 5 -20.10 -17.83 9.38
C SER A 5 -18.71 -17.66 8.75
N GLU A 6 -17.85 -18.68 8.84
CA GLU A 6 -16.54 -18.66 8.18
C GLU A 6 -16.68 -18.29 6.70
N LYS A 7 -17.73 -18.81 6.05
CA LYS A 7 -18.10 -18.50 4.66
C LYS A 7 -18.35 -17.01 4.46
N ASP A 8 -19.16 -16.36 5.31
CA ASP A 8 -19.47 -14.94 5.18
C ASP A 8 -18.22 -14.05 5.34
N ILE A 9 -17.32 -14.44 6.24
CA ILE A 9 -16.02 -13.77 6.41
C ILE A 9 -15.19 -13.89 5.13
N LYS A 10 -15.10 -15.09 4.53
CA LYS A 10 -14.40 -15.28 3.24
C LYS A 10 -15.00 -14.42 2.14
N LEU A 11 -16.32 -14.36 2.06
CA LEU A 11 -17.04 -13.60 1.04
C LEU A 11 -16.79 -12.10 1.17
N ALA A 12 -16.87 -11.57 2.40
CA ALA A 12 -16.56 -10.18 2.67
C ALA A 12 -15.10 -9.84 2.31
N PHE A 13 -14.16 -10.73 2.62
CA PHE A 13 -12.75 -10.60 2.26
C PHE A 13 -12.58 -10.53 0.74
N ILE A 14 -13.11 -11.50 -0.01
CA ILE A 14 -12.99 -11.57 -1.47
C ILE A 14 -13.63 -10.35 -2.13
N HIS A 15 -14.81 -9.93 -1.66
CA HIS A 15 -15.49 -8.77 -2.20
C HIS A 15 -14.69 -7.47 -1.96
N LYS A 16 -14.17 -7.27 -0.74
CA LYS A 16 -13.36 -6.10 -0.40
C LYS A 16 -12.05 -6.06 -1.20
N LEU A 17 -11.36 -7.19 -1.29
CA LEU A 17 -10.14 -7.33 -2.09
C LEU A 17 -10.42 -7.10 -3.59
N GLY A 18 -11.46 -7.75 -4.13
CA GLY A 18 -11.85 -7.61 -5.53
C GLY A 18 -12.23 -6.18 -5.91
N THR A 19 -12.97 -5.49 -5.04
CA THR A 19 -13.36 -4.09 -5.24
C THR A 19 -12.13 -3.19 -5.28
N PHE A 20 -11.23 -3.33 -4.30
CA PHE A 20 -9.99 -2.57 -4.22
C PHE A 20 -9.09 -2.83 -5.43
N ALA A 21 -8.91 -4.10 -5.78
CA ALA A 21 -8.10 -4.53 -6.92
C ALA A 21 -8.65 -3.99 -8.25
N ALA A 22 -9.95 -4.13 -8.50
CA ALA A 22 -10.61 -3.59 -9.69
C ALA A 22 -10.46 -2.06 -9.77
N ALA A 23 -10.65 -1.35 -8.66
CA ALA A 23 -10.47 0.10 -8.59
C ALA A 23 -9.04 0.51 -8.96
N CYS A 24 -8.03 -0.11 -8.32
CA CYS A 24 -6.62 0.15 -8.60
C CYS A 24 -6.28 -0.14 -10.07
N MET A 25 -6.75 -1.26 -10.61
CA MET A 25 -6.47 -1.65 -11.99
C MET A 25 -7.15 -0.74 -13.01
N ASN A 26 -8.41 -0.38 -12.82
CA ASN A 26 -9.13 0.51 -13.74
C ASN A 26 -8.59 1.96 -13.68
N SER A 27 -8.13 2.41 -12.51
CA SER A 27 -7.48 3.72 -12.35
C SER A 27 -5.98 3.72 -12.64
N ARG A 28 -5.37 2.56 -12.89
CA ARG A 28 -3.92 2.37 -13.14
C ARG A 28 -3.00 2.87 -12.00
N TYR A 29 -3.51 2.85 -10.76
CA TYR A 29 -2.75 3.21 -9.57
C TYR A 29 -2.30 1.97 -8.79
N ASN A 30 -1.08 2.04 -8.25
CA ASN A 30 -0.64 1.06 -7.26
C ASN A 30 -1.43 1.26 -5.98
N GLY A 31 -1.71 0.18 -5.26
CA GLY A 31 -2.31 0.29 -3.95
C GLY A 31 -2.02 -0.93 -3.10
N THR A 32 -1.92 -0.71 -1.80
CA THR A 32 -1.78 -1.77 -0.79
C THR A 32 -3.04 -1.80 0.05
N ILE A 33 -3.61 -2.98 0.24
CA ILE A 33 -4.74 -3.18 1.13
C ILE A 33 -4.30 -3.98 2.34
N PHE A 34 -4.69 -3.50 3.52
CA PHE A 34 -4.49 -4.17 4.79
C PHE A 34 -5.83 -4.69 5.33
N PHE A 35 -5.82 -5.91 5.86
CA PHE A 35 -6.91 -6.44 6.66
C PHE A 35 -6.43 -6.71 8.08
N GLY A 36 -7.30 -6.46 9.07
CA GLY A 36 -6.91 -6.42 10.48
C GLY A 36 -6.45 -5.04 10.95
N ILE A 37 -6.61 -4.00 10.12
CA ILE A 37 -6.43 -2.59 10.49
C ILE A 37 -7.79 -1.90 10.40
N SER A 38 -8.14 -1.14 11.45
CA SER A 38 -9.42 -0.44 11.54
C SER A 38 -9.44 0.79 10.63
N ASP A 39 -10.60 1.06 10.04
CA ASP A 39 -10.90 2.32 9.36
C ASP A 39 -11.78 3.19 10.28
N CYS A 40 -11.67 4.51 10.20
CA CYS A 40 -12.39 5.45 11.10
C CYS A 40 -13.91 5.47 10.89
N LYS A 41 -14.40 4.74 9.88
CA LYS A 41 -15.84 4.66 9.56
C LYS A 41 -16.64 3.80 10.54
N ASP A 42 -15.96 3.02 11.37
CA ASP A 42 -16.61 2.02 12.22
C ASP A 42 -17.12 2.63 13.54
N GLY A 43 -16.75 3.88 13.85
CA GLY A 43 -17.19 4.67 15.02
C GLY A 43 -16.79 4.09 16.37
N LYS A 44 -16.14 2.92 16.39
CA LYS A 44 -15.77 2.13 17.58
C LYS A 44 -14.26 1.98 17.75
N SER A 45 -13.48 2.42 16.78
CA SER A 45 -12.04 2.18 16.71
C SER A 45 -11.39 3.31 15.95
N ASP A 46 -10.16 3.64 16.34
CA ASP A 46 -9.41 4.73 15.72
C ASP A 46 -8.90 4.28 14.34
N HIS A 47 -8.79 5.23 13.41
CA HIS A 47 -8.20 4.93 12.10
C HIS A 47 -6.77 4.41 12.26
N GLY A 48 -6.45 3.31 11.58
CA GLY A 48 -5.12 2.72 11.66
C GLY A 48 -4.90 1.81 12.88
N GLU A 49 -5.90 1.63 13.75
CA GLU A 49 -5.76 0.73 14.89
C GLU A 49 -5.56 -0.72 14.43
N ILE A 50 -4.49 -1.37 14.91
CA ILE A 50 -4.16 -2.76 14.59
C ILE A 50 -5.03 -3.69 15.44
N LYS A 51 -6.07 -4.28 14.84
CA LYS A 51 -6.93 -5.30 15.47
C LYS A 51 -6.43 -6.72 15.21
N GLY A 52 -5.81 -6.94 14.06
CA GLY A 52 -5.42 -8.25 13.56
C GLY A 52 -6.60 -9.16 13.22
N ILE A 53 -6.29 -10.29 12.57
CA ILE A 53 -7.21 -11.39 12.30
C ILE A 53 -6.63 -12.65 12.94
N ILE A 54 -7.47 -13.45 13.60
CA ILE A 54 -7.06 -14.69 14.25
C ILE A 54 -6.43 -15.63 13.22
N THR A 55 -5.21 -16.08 13.49
CA THR A 55 -4.38 -16.86 12.53
C THR A 55 -5.06 -18.14 12.06
N SER A 56 -5.79 -18.82 12.95
CA SER A 56 -6.51 -20.07 12.61
C SER A 56 -7.56 -19.87 11.51
N LEU A 57 -8.25 -18.72 11.49
CA LEU A 57 -9.27 -18.37 10.50
C LEU A 57 -8.68 -18.08 9.11
N VAL A 58 -7.38 -17.76 9.06
CA VAL A 58 -6.70 -17.28 7.85
C VAL A 58 -5.61 -18.20 7.33
N SER A 59 -5.38 -19.31 8.03
CA SER A 59 -4.37 -20.33 7.73
C SER A 59 -4.44 -20.88 6.30
N ASN A 60 -5.63 -20.90 5.69
CA ASN A 60 -5.87 -21.40 4.33
C ASN A 60 -5.65 -20.34 3.22
N TYR A 61 -5.39 -19.07 3.55
CA TYR A 61 -5.24 -17.97 2.58
C TYR A 61 -3.80 -17.83 2.04
N LYS A 62 -2.95 -18.85 2.18
CA LYS A 62 -1.48 -18.69 2.09
C LYS A 62 -0.87 -18.63 0.70
N ASN A 63 -1.61 -18.87 -0.39
CA ASN A 63 -1.02 -18.94 -1.72
C ASN A 63 -1.77 -18.13 -2.78
N GLN A 64 -1.04 -17.74 -3.82
CA GLN A 64 -1.61 -17.11 -5.02
C GLN A 64 -2.67 -18.01 -5.67
N GLU A 65 -2.54 -19.33 -5.53
CA GLU A 65 -3.55 -20.30 -5.94
C GLU A 65 -4.87 -20.10 -5.19
N TRP A 66 -4.88 -19.68 -3.91
CA TRP A 66 -6.10 -19.36 -3.18
C TRP A 66 -6.79 -18.17 -3.82
N VAL A 67 -6.05 -17.10 -4.13
CA VAL A 67 -6.57 -15.92 -4.84
C VAL A 67 -7.13 -16.34 -6.21
N GLU A 68 -6.35 -17.05 -7.01
CA GLU A 68 -6.77 -17.53 -8.33
C GLU A 68 -7.98 -18.46 -8.27
N LYS A 69 -8.00 -19.42 -7.34
CA LYS A 69 -9.13 -20.33 -7.12
C LYS A 69 -10.35 -19.55 -6.68
N HIS A 70 -10.21 -18.54 -5.84
CA HIS A 70 -11.37 -17.86 -5.29
C HIS A 70 -11.99 -16.84 -6.24
N PHE A 71 -11.19 -16.22 -7.09
CA PHE A 71 -11.65 -15.35 -8.17
C PHE A 71 -12.05 -16.13 -9.45
N ARG A 72 -11.69 -17.41 -9.60
CA ARG A 72 -12.08 -18.28 -10.74
C ARG A 72 -13.16 -19.34 -10.45
N LYS A 73 -13.28 -19.88 -9.23
CA LYS A 73 -14.04 -21.13 -8.95
C LYS A 73 -15.06 -21.09 -7.80
N THR A 74 -15.09 -20.06 -6.95
CA THR A 74 -16.09 -19.97 -5.86
C THR A 74 -17.42 -19.44 -6.41
N PRO A 75 -18.57 -19.65 -5.72
CA PRO A 75 -19.86 -18.99 -6.00
C PRO A 75 -19.86 -17.46 -6.18
N PHE A 76 -18.70 -16.79 -6.04
CA PHE A 76 -18.50 -15.44 -6.49
C PHE A 76 -17.96 -15.42 -7.92
N LYS A 77 -18.93 -15.36 -8.83
CA LYS A 77 -18.85 -14.86 -10.20
C LYS A 77 -18.39 -13.39 -10.26
N SER A 78 -17.56 -12.90 -9.34
CA SER A 78 -17.21 -11.47 -9.24
C SER A 78 -16.56 -10.94 -10.51
N LEU A 79 -15.95 -11.80 -11.32
CA LEU A 79 -15.36 -11.45 -12.60
C LEU A 79 -16.08 -12.13 -13.77
N GLN A 80 -17.37 -12.49 -13.63
CA GLN A 80 -18.09 -13.20 -14.70
C GLN A 80 -18.25 -12.36 -15.97
N GLU A 81 -18.27 -11.03 -15.82
CA GLU A 81 -18.29 -10.09 -16.97
C GLU A 81 -16.89 -9.86 -17.55
N CYS A 82 -15.84 -10.38 -16.92
CA CYS A 82 -14.49 -10.33 -17.45
C CYS A 82 -14.22 -11.56 -18.32
N SER A 83 -13.59 -11.35 -19.46
CA SER A 83 -13.01 -12.39 -20.31
C SER A 83 -11.96 -13.21 -19.56
N ARG A 84 -11.59 -14.38 -20.12
CA ARG A 84 -10.53 -15.23 -19.54
C ARG A 84 -9.18 -14.51 -19.45
N GLU A 85 -8.86 -13.66 -20.43
CA GLU A 85 -7.63 -12.85 -20.40
C GLU A 85 -7.68 -11.88 -19.22
N GLU A 86 -8.78 -11.14 -19.06
CA GLU A 86 -8.96 -10.20 -17.96
C GLU A 86 -8.88 -10.89 -16.61
N GLN A 87 -9.53 -12.04 -16.42
CA GLN A 87 -9.42 -12.81 -15.18
C GLN A 87 -7.99 -13.25 -14.89
N SER A 88 -7.24 -13.69 -15.91
CA SER A 88 -5.85 -14.08 -15.75
C SER A 88 -4.96 -12.89 -15.39
N VAL A 89 -5.18 -11.74 -16.02
CA VAL A 89 -4.44 -10.50 -15.75
C VAL A 89 -4.76 -9.97 -14.37
N PHE A 90 -6.03 -10.02 -13.96
CA PHE A 90 -6.48 -9.57 -12.65
C PHE A 90 -5.71 -10.27 -11.53
N SER A 91 -5.59 -11.60 -11.60
CA SER A 91 -4.80 -12.36 -10.62
C SER A 91 -3.31 -12.01 -10.64
N ARG A 92 -2.72 -11.79 -11.83
CA ARG A 92 -1.29 -11.47 -11.98
C ARG A 92 -0.90 -10.08 -11.49
N CYS A 93 -1.86 -9.17 -11.37
CA CYS A 93 -1.64 -7.82 -10.84
C CYS A 93 -1.77 -7.74 -9.32
N MET A 94 -2.00 -8.86 -8.63
CA MET A 94 -2.02 -8.95 -7.18
C MET A 94 -0.75 -9.65 -6.69
N SER A 95 -0.13 -9.13 -5.63
CA SER A 95 0.96 -9.82 -4.96
C SER A 95 0.48 -11.08 -4.25
N SER A 96 1.42 -11.93 -3.86
CA SER A 96 1.16 -12.94 -2.83
C SER A 96 0.66 -12.27 -1.54
N ILE A 97 -0.20 -12.99 -0.82
CA ILE A 97 -0.72 -12.55 0.47
C ILE A 97 0.42 -12.58 1.50
N ARG A 98 0.74 -11.42 2.09
CA ARG A 98 1.69 -11.31 3.21
C ARG A 98 0.94 -11.38 4.54
N PHE A 99 1.42 -12.21 5.45
CA PHE A 99 0.91 -12.30 6.81
C PHE A 99 1.94 -11.68 7.75
N ILE A 100 1.56 -10.58 8.39
CA ILE A 100 2.40 -9.86 9.33
C ILE A 100 1.94 -10.26 10.73
N PRO A 101 2.73 -11.03 11.48
CA PRO A 101 2.37 -11.42 12.84
C PRO A 101 2.32 -10.20 13.77
N ILE A 102 1.35 -10.18 14.66
CA ILE A 102 1.31 -9.23 15.78
C ILE A 102 2.07 -9.85 16.93
N ILE A 103 3.03 -9.11 17.48
CA ILE A 103 3.89 -9.57 18.58
C ILE A 103 3.02 -9.97 19.78
N ASP A 104 3.37 -11.10 20.40
CA ASP A 104 2.66 -11.67 21.56
C ASP A 104 1.16 -11.91 21.34
N SER A 105 0.75 -12.17 20.10
CA SER A 105 -0.65 -12.41 19.72
C SER A 105 -0.79 -13.60 18.77
N ASP A 106 -1.96 -14.26 18.81
CA ASP A 106 -2.35 -15.29 17.83
C ASP A 106 -2.93 -14.67 16.54
N ARG A 107 -2.66 -13.39 16.30
CA ARG A 107 -3.27 -12.58 15.23
C ARG A 107 -2.26 -12.10 14.22
N VAL A 108 -2.75 -11.88 13.00
CA VAL A 108 -1.98 -11.39 11.87
C VAL A 108 -2.69 -10.22 11.20
N VAL A 109 -1.91 -9.29 10.66
CA VAL A 109 -2.36 -8.35 9.62
C VAL A 109 -2.11 -9.01 8.27
N ILE A 110 -3.10 -8.91 7.38
CA ILE A 110 -2.95 -9.40 6.00
C ILE A 110 -2.69 -8.21 5.10
N GLU A 111 -1.64 -8.29 4.31
CA GLU A 111 -1.24 -7.27 3.35
C GLU A 111 -1.21 -7.84 1.94
N ILE A 112 -1.79 -7.09 0.99
CA ILE A 112 -1.81 -7.44 -0.43
C ILE A 112 -1.55 -6.18 -1.25
N ASP A 113 -0.56 -6.24 -2.13
CA ASP A 113 -0.23 -5.17 -3.08
C ASP A 113 -0.94 -5.42 -4.41
N ILE A 114 -1.47 -4.35 -5.01
CA ILE A 114 -2.03 -4.33 -6.35
C ILE A 114 -1.13 -3.46 -7.23
N GLU A 115 -0.53 -4.08 -8.23
CA GLU A 115 0.30 -3.38 -9.20
C GLU A 115 -0.26 -3.54 -10.62
N PRO A 116 -0.99 -2.53 -11.13
CA PRO A 116 -1.50 -2.55 -12.50
C PRO A 116 -0.40 -2.17 -13.49
N ASN A 117 0.58 -3.07 -13.64
CA ASN A 117 1.67 -2.89 -14.59
C ASN A 117 1.12 -2.84 -16.02
N PHE A 118 1.49 -1.82 -16.80
CA PHE A 118 0.98 -1.64 -18.16
C PHE A 118 1.26 -2.85 -19.06
N PHE A 119 2.42 -3.48 -18.95
CA PHE A 119 2.78 -4.62 -19.80
C PHE A 119 1.95 -5.89 -19.48
N ILE A 120 1.27 -5.90 -18.33
CA ILE A 120 0.35 -6.97 -17.92
C ILE A 120 -1.10 -6.54 -18.17
N CYS A 121 -1.52 -5.39 -17.60
CA CYS A 121 -2.88 -4.85 -17.70
C CYS A 121 -3.26 -4.33 -19.09
N LYS A 122 -2.30 -3.79 -19.84
CA LYS A 122 -2.51 -3.14 -21.15
C LYS A 122 -3.67 -2.14 -21.09
N PHE A 123 -4.69 -2.33 -21.94
CA PHE A 123 -5.91 -1.53 -22.02
C PHE A 123 -7.14 -2.25 -21.45
N LEU A 124 -6.94 -3.36 -20.74
CA LEU A 124 -8.02 -4.16 -20.16
C LEU A 124 -8.75 -3.40 -19.05
N LYS A 125 -10.05 -3.70 -18.92
CA LYS A 125 -10.97 -3.10 -17.97
C LYS A 125 -11.58 -4.23 -17.13
N PHE A 126 -11.80 -3.99 -15.85
CA PHE A 126 -12.20 -5.04 -14.94
C PHE A 126 -13.54 -4.68 -14.29
N LYS A 127 -14.60 -5.36 -14.72
CA LYS A 127 -15.92 -5.29 -14.07
C LYS A 127 -15.96 -6.25 -12.90
N LEU A 128 -16.48 -5.76 -11.77
CA LEU A 128 -16.72 -6.58 -10.61
C LEU A 128 -18.23 -6.76 -10.37
N ASN A 129 -18.68 -8.00 -10.27
CA ASN A 129 -20.03 -8.38 -9.89
C ASN A 129 -20.16 -8.47 -8.37
N SER A 130 -21.33 -8.06 -7.86
CA SER A 130 -21.71 -8.24 -6.47
C SER A 130 -23.23 -8.39 -6.36
N SER A 131 -23.76 -8.62 -5.16
CA SER A 131 -25.21 -8.65 -4.92
C SER A 131 -25.91 -7.34 -5.30
N LYS A 132 -25.20 -6.21 -5.27
CA LYS A 132 -25.72 -4.90 -5.71
C LYS A 132 -25.56 -4.69 -7.22
N TYR A 133 -24.61 -5.36 -7.86
CA TYR A 133 -24.24 -5.16 -9.26
C TYR A 133 -24.13 -6.51 -9.98
N GLU A 134 -25.28 -7.14 -10.25
CA GLU A 134 -25.33 -8.48 -10.86
C GLU A 134 -24.69 -8.53 -12.25
N ASN A 135 -24.82 -7.45 -13.04
CA ASN A 135 -24.23 -7.30 -14.38
C ASN A 135 -22.85 -6.63 -14.37
N GLY A 136 -22.22 -6.57 -13.20
CA GLY A 136 -20.88 -6.02 -13.02
C GLY A 136 -20.84 -4.49 -13.07
N VAL A 137 -19.90 -3.93 -12.33
CA VAL A 137 -19.64 -2.48 -12.31
C VAL A 137 -18.15 -2.22 -12.37
N TYR A 138 -17.75 -1.12 -13.00
CA TYR A 138 -16.37 -0.63 -12.89
C TYR A 138 -16.23 0.16 -11.60
N PHE A 139 -15.21 -0.17 -10.83
CA PHE A 139 -14.76 0.68 -9.74
C PHE A 139 -13.58 1.51 -10.19
N LEU A 140 -13.50 2.77 -9.74
CA LEU A 140 -12.36 3.66 -9.88
C LEU A 140 -11.84 4.07 -8.50
N ARG A 141 -10.54 4.35 -8.43
CA ARG A 141 -9.93 5.06 -7.31
C ARG A 141 -10.15 6.56 -7.45
N GLU A 142 -10.78 7.13 -6.43
CA GLU A 142 -10.84 8.56 -6.17
C GLU A 142 -10.23 8.77 -4.78
N ASP A 143 -9.00 9.26 -4.75
CA ASP A 143 -8.17 9.34 -3.54
C ASP A 143 -8.09 7.99 -2.78
N SER A 144 -8.58 7.96 -1.54
CA SER A 144 -8.62 6.78 -0.67
C SER A 144 -9.88 5.91 -0.87
N LEU A 145 -10.82 6.33 -1.74
CA LEU A 145 -12.10 5.66 -1.95
C LEU A 145 -12.11 4.80 -3.21
N ASN A 146 -12.93 3.75 -3.18
CA ASN A 146 -13.27 2.93 -4.34
C ASN A 146 -14.70 3.29 -4.76
N VAL A 147 -14.84 4.02 -5.87
CA VAL A 147 -16.12 4.58 -6.33
C VAL A 147 -16.67 3.74 -7.49
N PRO A 148 -17.89 3.17 -7.39
CA PRO A 148 -18.52 2.49 -8.50
C PRO A 148 -19.04 3.49 -9.54
N LEU A 149 -18.77 3.25 -10.81
CA LEU A 149 -19.41 3.99 -11.90
C LEU A 149 -20.87 3.57 -12.05
N ASN A 150 -21.78 4.52 -12.25
CA ASN A 150 -23.18 4.18 -12.49
C ASN A 150 -23.33 3.42 -13.82
N PRO A 151 -23.90 2.20 -13.84
CA PRO A 151 -24.06 1.44 -15.08
C PRO A 151 -24.93 2.19 -16.10
N LYS A 152 -24.55 2.13 -17.39
CA LYS A 152 -25.19 2.82 -18.51
C LYS A 152 -25.21 4.36 -18.40
N SER A 153 -24.41 4.93 -17.51
CA SER A 153 -24.25 6.37 -17.41
C SER A 153 -23.27 6.89 -18.46
N LYS A 154 -23.36 8.20 -18.74
CA LYS A 154 -22.37 8.92 -19.56
C LYS A 154 -20.96 8.83 -18.98
N GLU A 155 -20.85 8.67 -17.66
CA GLU A 155 -19.57 8.51 -16.98
C GLU A 155 -18.93 7.15 -17.27
N GLU A 156 -19.70 6.05 -17.22
CA GLU A 156 -19.25 4.72 -17.63
C GLU A 156 -18.83 4.74 -19.10
N GLU A 157 -19.64 5.34 -19.98
CA GLU A 157 -19.34 5.46 -21.40
C GLU A 157 -18.04 6.22 -21.67
N ASN A 158 -17.83 7.36 -20.99
CA ASN A 158 -16.60 8.14 -21.07
C ASN A 158 -15.39 7.34 -20.54
N PHE A 159 -15.59 6.56 -19.47
CA PHE A 159 -14.54 5.70 -18.94
C PHE A 159 -14.11 4.64 -19.97
N ILE A 160 -15.07 3.94 -20.56
CA ILE A 160 -14.84 2.87 -21.53
C ILE A 160 -14.19 3.41 -22.81
N SER A 161 -14.69 4.53 -23.33
CA SER A 161 -14.25 5.09 -24.62
C SER A 161 -12.92 5.82 -24.53
N THR A 162 -12.68 6.57 -23.47
CA THR A 162 -11.61 7.57 -23.42
C THR A 162 -10.72 7.44 -22.19
N LYS A 163 -11.29 7.56 -20.98
CA LYS A 163 -10.51 7.68 -19.72
C LYS A 163 -9.60 6.49 -19.48
N CYS A 164 -10.09 5.26 -19.68
CA CYS A 164 -9.29 4.06 -19.46
C CYS A 164 -8.04 3.99 -20.36
N LYS A 165 -8.19 4.37 -21.64
CA LYS A 165 -7.07 4.40 -22.58
C LYS A 165 -6.04 5.45 -22.19
N PHE A 166 -6.49 6.64 -21.82
CA PHE A 166 -5.63 7.71 -21.33
C PHE A 166 -4.80 7.26 -20.12
N LEU A 167 -5.46 6.70 -19.09
CA LEU A 167 -4.78 6.22 -17.88
C LEU A 167 -3.78 5.10 -18.17
N ALA A 168 -4.11 4.20 -19.09
CA ALA A 168 -3.20 3.13 -19.50
C ALA A 168 -1.95 3.68 -20.21
N GLU A 169 -2.10 4.65 -21.11
CA GLU A 169 -0.97 5.31 -21.77
C GLU A 169 -0.10 6.11 -20.79
N GLU A 170 -0.70 6.83 -19.85
CA GLU A 170 0.02 7.53 -18.79
C GLU A 170 0.85 6.55 -17.96
N ARG A 171 0.25 5.40 -17.59
CA ARG A 171 0.96 4.34 -16.88
C ARG A 171 2.12 3.78 -17.70
N ARG A 172 1.92 3.52 -19.01
CA ARG A 172 2.97 3.07 -19.93
C ARG A 172 4.13 4.06 -19.96
N TYR A 173 3.82 5.35 -20.10
CA TYR A 173 4.79 6.43 -20.13
C TYR A 173 5.63 6.43 -18.85
N ILE A 174 5.00 6.50 -17.67
CA ILE A 174 5.70 6.50 -16.36
C ILE A 174 6.61 5.27 -16.21
N GLN A 175 6.13 4.09 -16.61
CA GLN A 175 6.91 2.86 -16.48
C GLN A 175 8.06 2.77 -17.48
N SER A 176 7.90 3.32 -18.69
CA SER A 176 8.99 3.40 -19.66
C SER A 176 10.11 4.34 -19.20
N TYR A 177 9.78 5.47 -18.56
CA TYR A 177 10.76 6.41 -18.01
C TYR A 177 11.57 5.81 -16.85
N LYS A 178 10.96 4.98 -16.01
CA LYS A 178 11.68 4.26 -14.94
C LYS A 178 12.80 3.37 -15.49
N ASN A 179 12.69 2.92 -16.74
CA ASN A 179 13.69 2.06 -17.39
C ASN A 179 14.75 2.83 -18.18
N ILE A 180 14.56 4.14 -18.43
CA ILE A 180 15.41 4.91 -19.36
C ILE A 180 16.39 5.83 -18.63
N THR A 181 16.09 6.29 -17.41
CA THR A 181 17.00 7.18 -16.70
C THR A 181 17.75 6.44 -15.59
N PRO A 182 19.10 6.35 -15.64
CA PRO A 182 19.86 6.23 -14.42
C PRO A 182 19.56 7.51 -13.65
N ILE A 183 18.56 7.45 -12.77
CA ILE A 183 18.25 8.57 -11.90
C ILE A 183 19.54 8.86 -11.16
N ASN A 184 20.09 10.05 -11.36
CA ASN A 184 21.16 10.51 -10.51
C ASN A 184 20.58 10.51 -9.08
N LYS A 185 20.93 9.49 -8.30
CA LYS A 185 20.38 9.26 -6.96
C LYS A 185 20.60 10.48 -6.08
N GLN A 186 21.72 11.19 -6.30
CA GLN A 186 22.03 12.47 -5.67
C GLN A 186 21.01 13.55 -6.02
N GLN A 187 20.65 13.70 -7.29
CA GLN A 187 19.66 14.69 -7.72
C GLN A 187 18.25 14.34 -7.20
N LYS A 188 17.88 13.06 -7.19
CA LYS A 188 16.59 12.63 -6.61
C LYS A 188 16.53 12.88 -5.11
N LEU A 189 17.61 12.56 -4.38
CA LEU A 189 17.72 12.84 -2.96
C LEU A 189 17.65 14.35 -2.70
N LYS A 190 18.38 15.15 -3.49
CA LYS A 190 18.31 16.62 -3.44
C LYS A 190 16.89 17.13 -3.68
N ASN A 191 16.18 16.62 -4.69
CA ASN A 191 14.80 17.03 -4.95
C ASN A 191 13.84 16.60 -3.85
N LEU A 192 14.07 15.43 -3.22
CA LEU A 192 13.22 14.94 -2.14
C LEU A 192 13.42 15.75 -0.85
N LEU A 193 14.67 16.07 -0.52
CA LEU A 193 15.05 16.81 0.68
C LEU A 193 14.83 18.33 0.54
N CYS A 194 15.21 18.89 -0.60
CA CYS A 194 15.21 20.34 -0.82
C CYS A 194 14.08 20.84 -1.72
N LYS A 195 13.24 19.95 -2.29
CA LYS A 195 12.08 20.32 -3.14
C LYS A 195 12.46 21.31 -4.26
N GLU A 196 13.54 20.99 -4.98
CA GLU A 196 14.14 21.80 -6.06
C GLU A 196 14.90 23.05 -5.61
N GLU A 197 14.97 23.33 -4.30
CA GLU A 197 15.83 24.37 -3.72
C GLU A 197 17.29 23.86 -3.57
N ASN A 198 18.21 24.79 -3.32
CA ASN A 198 19.65 24.48 -3.16
C ASN A 198 20.08 24.19 -1.71
N LYS A 199 19.18 24.35 -0.74
CA LYS A 199 19.43 24.12 0.69
C LYS A 199 18.17 23.59 1.38
N PHE A 200 18.32 23.07 2.59
CA PHE A 200 17.19 22.78 3.47
C PHE A 200 16.42 24.07 3.79
N SER A 201 15.11 23.95 3.80
CA SER A 201 14.20 25.07 4.03
C SER A 201 13.42 24.77 5.32
N ASP A 202 14.13 24.74 6.45
CA ASP A 202 13.61 24.32 7.76
C ASP A 202 12.45 25.22 8.27
N ASP A 203 12.38 26.44 7.74
CA ASP A 203 11.27 27.37 7.99
C ASP A 203 9.99 26.93 7.25
N LYS A 204 10.14 26.32 6.07
CA LYS A 204 9.04 25.96 5.16
C LYS A 204 8.60 24.51 5.29
N TYR A 205 9.52 23.60 5.59
CA TYR A 205 9.27 22.17 5.67
C TYR A 205 9.63 21.63 7.04
N LYS A 206 8.86 20.65 7.52
CA LYS A 206 9.16 19.92 8.76
C LYS A 206 9.62 18.52 8.38
N TYR A 207 10.82 18.18 8.81
CA TYR A 207 11.44 16.90 8.50
C TYR A 207 11.24 15.94 9.67
N PHE A 208 10.92 14.70 9.35
CA PHE A 208 10.80 13.61 10.31
C PHE A 208 11.79 12.53 9.91
N LEU A 209 12.58 12.06 10.87
CA LEU A 209 13.51 10.95 10.65
C LEU A 209 12.86 9.68 11.17
N ILE A 210 12.76 8.66 10.32
CA ILE A 210 12.25 7.34 10.68
C ILE A 210 13.39 6.35 10.49
N ILE A 211 13.84 5.76 11.59
CA ILE A 211 14.96 4.83 11.64
C ILE A 211 14.42 3.43 11.92
N ASN A 212 14.95 2.44 11.21
CA ASN A 212 14.75 1.03 11.48
C ASN A 212 16.10 0.32 11.43
N SER A 213 16.14 -0.97 11.75
CA SER A 213 17.38 -1.76 11.69
C SER A 213 17.99 -1.67 10.29
N TYR A 214 19.30 -1.50 10.23
CA TYR A 214 20.04 -1.52 8.98
C TYR A 214 20.53 -2.93 8.68
N CYS A 215 20.77 -3.19 7.40
CA CYS A 215 21.32 -4.44 6.92
C CYS A 215 22.76 -4.59 7.42
N THR A 216 22.99 -5.57 8.30
CA THR A 216 24.31 -5.94 8.84
C THR A 216 25.02 -6.99 7.99
N ASP A 217 24.40 -7.46 6.91
CA ASP A 217 24.98 -8.42 5.98
C ASP A 217 26.09 -7.78 5.13
N GLU A 218 27.04 -8.61 4.68
CA GLU A 218 28.16 -8.18 3.82
C GLU A 218 27.72 -7.47 2.53
N CYS A 219 26.47 -7.67 2.09
CA CYS A 219 25.93 -7.06 0.89
C CYS A 219 25.76 -5.53 1.00
N CYS A 220 25.74 -4.97 2.21
CA CYS A 220 25.47 -3.56 2.45
C CYS A 220 26.75 -2.73 2.73
N LYS A 221 27.91 -3.37 3.01
CA LYS A 221 29.25 -2.76 3.20
C LYS A 221 29.31 -1.48 4.05
N MET A 222 28.29 -1.19 4.86
CA MET A 222 28.30 -0.09 5.80
C MET A 222 29.16 -0.50 6.99
N SER A 223 30.34 0.09 7.09
CA SER A 223 31.28 -0.15 8.20
C SER A 223 31.15 0.90 9.30
N ASP A 224 30.64 2.10 8.98
CA ASP A 224 30.29 3.16 9.92
C ASP A 224 29.14 4.04 9.39
N PHE A 225 28.77 5.07 10.16
CA PHE A 225 27.72 6.04 9.82
C PHE A 225 28.27 7.37 9.30
N SER A 226 29.55 7.43 8.90
CA SER A 226 30.20 8.69 8.49
C SER A 226 29.53 9.31 7.25
N ASP A 227 29.04 8.49 6.33
CA ASP A 227 28.26 8.91 5.15
C ASP A 227 26.89 9.55 5.52
N PHE A 228 26.46 9.42 6.77
CA PHE A 228 25.22 10.00 7.31
C PHE A 228 25.44 11.24 8.17
N GLU A 229 26.66 11.79 8.23
CA GLU A 229 26.93 13.03 8.98
C GLU A 229 26.03 14.22 8.55
N TRP A 230 25.62 14.26 7.27
CA TRP A 230 24.66 15.27 6.78
C TRP A 230 23.29 15.21 7.47
N VAL A 231 22.92 14.08 8.08
CA VAL A 231 21.68 13.95 8.87
C VAL A 231 21.68 14.93 10.04
N LYS A 232 22.85 15.26 10.60
CA LYS A 232 23.00 16.30 11.64
C LYS A 232 22.71 17.72 11.13
N GLN A 233 22.69 17.95 9.82
CA GLN A 233 22.48 19.29 9.27
C GLN A 233 21.00 19.62 9.11
N ILE A 234 20.10 18.67 9.38
CA ILE A 234 18.66 18.83 9.25
C ILE A 234 18.04 19.13 10.61
N ASN A 235 17.18 20.15 10.66
CA ASN A 235 16.37 20.44 11.83
C ASN A 235 15.17 19.49 11.92
N TRP A 236 15.38 18.31 12.52
CA TRP A 236 14.36 17.29 12.66
C TRP A 236 13.27 17.70 13.66
N LYS A 237 12.02 17.63 13.21
CA LYS A 237 10.86 17.91 14.07
C LYS A 237 10.60 16.79 15.07
N ALA A 238 10.81 15.55 14.66
CA ALA A 238 10.84 14.37 15.53
C ALA A 238 11.67 13.26 14.89
N ILE A 239 12.19 12.38 15.74
CA ILE A 239 12.91 11.16 15.35
C ILE A 239 12.12 9.97 15.90
N PHE A 240 11.66 9.12 14.99
CA PHE A 240 11.02 7.84 15.30
C PHE A 240 12.03 6.73 15.08
N ASP A 241 12.45 6.09 16.17
CA ASP A 241 13.45 5.04 16.11
C ASP A 241 12.83 3.70 16.48
N PHE A 242 12.75 2.80 15.51
CA PHE A 242 12.24 1.44 15.67
C PHE A 242 13.35 0.40 15.81
N ASN A 243 14.62 0.82 15.86
CA ASN A 243 15.74 -0.07 16.07
C ASN A 243 16.26 0.05 17.52
N PRO A 244 16.09 -0.97 18.37
CA PRO A 244 16.51 -0.91 19.78
C PRO A 244 18.01 -0.67 19.96
N ASP A 245 18.84 -1.00 18.97
CA ASP A 245 20.29 -0.87 19.05
C ASP A 245 20.83 0.45 18.48
N SER A 246 19.97 1.29 17.89
CA SER A 246 20.40 2.41 17.06
C SER A 246 21.18 3.51 17.82
N ALA A 247 20.96 3.60 19.14
CA ALA A 247 21.70 4.50 20.02
C ALA A 247 23.17 4.10 20.16
N SER A 248 23.47 2.79 20.05
CA SER A 248 24.82 2.24 20.22
C SER A 248 25.59 2.15 18.91
N ASN A 249 24.91 1.84 17.80
CA ASN A 249 25.54 1.48 16.53
C ASN A 249 24.70 1.86 15.31
N GLY A 250 23.84 2.89 15.40
CA GLY A 250 22.91 3.28 14.33
C GLY A 250 22.92 4.77 14.04
N ILE A 251 22.10 5.19 13.06
CA ILE A 251 21.94 6.60 12.64
C ILE A 251 21.55 7.51 13.82
N LEU A 252 20.86 6.99 14.84
CA LEU A 252 20.48 7.77 16.01
C LEU A 252 21.71 8.29 16.78
N SER A 253 22.76 7.47 16.92
CA SER A 253 24.03 7.91 17.51
C SER A 253 24.62 9.15 16.80
N THR A 254 24.30 9.33 15.52
CA THR A 254 24.70 10.47 14.69
C THR A 254 23.69 11.62 14.78
N ALA A 255 22.37 11.35 14.82
CA ALA A 255 21.32 12.37 14.78
C ALA A 255 21.10 13.14 16.11
N LEU A 256 21.48 12.56 17.26
CA LEU A 256 21.20 13.12 18.60
C LEU A 256 21.99 14.37 19.02
N GLN A 257 22.88 14.88 18.17
CA GLN A 257 23.70 16.04 18.53
C GLN A 257 22.98 17.39 18.36
N ASN A 258 21.77 17.42 17.81
CA ASN A 258 20.92 18.63 17.73
C ASN A 258 19.88 18.65 18.85
N ALA A 259 19.98 19.63 19.75
CA ALA A 259 19.36 19.64 21.08
C ALA A 259 17.83 19.82 21.16
N ASP A 260 17.11 19.98 20.04
CA ASP A 260 15.67 20.32 20.05
C ASP A 260 14.74 19.23 19.49
N SER A 261 15.28 18.09 19.03
CA SER A 261 14.47 17.02 18.45
C SER A 261 13.88 16.10 19.52
N VAL A 262 12.56 15.90 19.50
CA VAL A 262 11.89 14.93 20.37
C VAL A 262 12.14 13.52 19.83
N ILE A 263 12.75 12.66 20.66
CA ILE A 263 12.87 11.23 20.40
C ILE A 263 11.58 10.56 20.89
N ILE A 264 10.92 9.82 20.00
CA ILE A 264 9.72 9.09 20.35
C ILE A 264 10.08 7.60 20.33
N PRO A 265 10.33 6.97 21.50
CA PRO A 265 10.58 5.54 21.55
C PRO A 265 9.32 4.76 21.11
N PRO A 266 9.48 3.56 20.53
CA PRO A 266 8.36 2.77 20.00
C PRO A 266 7.23 2.57 21.02
N ASP A 267 7.61 2.35 22.28
CA ASP A 267 6.68 2.07 23.39
C ASP A 267 5.91 3.32 23.85
N SER A 268 6.38 4.52 23.50
CA SER A 268 5.73 5.80 23.83
C SER A 268 4.66 6.21 22.82
N ILE A 269 4.53 5.49 21.70
CA ILE A 269 3.43 5.67 20.74
C ILE A 269 2.18 4.96 21.30
N THR A 270 1.74 5.39 22.49
CA THR A 270 0.48 4.96 23.10
C THR A 270 -0.50 6.13 23.06
N GLY A 271 -1.22 6.21 21.94
CA GLY A 271 -2.43 7.02 21.82
C GLY A 271 -2.22 8.50 21.47
N LYS A 272 -3.11 8.95 20.57
CA LYS A 272 -3.51 10.33 20.32
C LYS A 272 -2.40 11.31 19.92
N LYS A 273 -2.06 11.27 18.63
CA LYS A 273 -2.01 12.46 17.75
C LYS A 273 -1.91 11.99 16.30
N CYS A 274 -3.01 12.10 15.56
CA CYS A 274 -2.92 12.14 14.11
C CYS A 274 -2.22 13.43 13.71
N PHE A 275 -1.20 13.34 12.85
CA PHE A 275 -0.76 14.47 12.04
C PHE A 275 -1.65 14.59 10.81
#